data_AF-F7RRT1-F1
#
_entry.id   AF-F7RRT1-F1
#
_cell.length_a   1.000
_cell.length_b   1.000
_cell.length_c   1.000
_cell.angle_alpha   90.00
_cell.angle_beta   90.00
_cell.angle_gamma   90.00
#
_symmetry.space_group_name_H-M   'P 1'
#
loop_
_entity.id
_entity.type
_entity.pdbx_description
1 polymer ?
#
loop_
_entity_poly.entity_id
_entity_poly.type
_entity_poly.pdbx_seq_one_letter_code
_entity_poly.pdbx_strand_id
1 'polypeptide(L)'
;MSEIPVNVLVPIGVVIAALIAGAFSFLSLVLTKEQQISQLRQNWIDALRDDISKYISALVSTEEIYWAMKQKHGDSVDVLARSVETKEEHKVLAIAYSNIMMRLNPDDKSKHQKDLRKSLVQSKKLANNGKWYESVAMVDSIRDFAQLTLKEEWERVKIGEPSFVNSKRVAVIGVIIALLVAGLVIYSISAPSELHTIKN
;
A
#
# COMPACT_ATOMS: atom_id res chain seq x y z
N MET A 1 -17.62 -28.64 -52.48
CA MET A 1 -17.91 -27.44 -51.66
C MET A 1 -18.81 -27.89 -50.52
N SER A 2 -18.26 -28.20 -49.35
CA SER A 2 -19.08 -28.37 -48.15
C SER A 2 -19.21 -26.98 -47.56
N GLU A 3 -20.27 -26.25 -47.92
CA GLU A 3 -20.61 -25.01 -47.23
C GLU A 3 -20.73 -25.35 -45.74
N ILE A 4 -19.89 -24.75 -44.89
CA ILE A 4 -20.08 -24.84 -43.44
C ILE A 4 -21.47 -24.26 -43.21
N PRO A 5 -22.43 -25.05 -42.73
CA PRO A 5 -23.80 -24.59 -42.71
C PRO A 5 -23.90 -23.43 -41.73
N VAL A 6 -24.66 -22.39 -42.09
CA VAL A 6 -24.73 -21.11 -41.36
C VAL A 6 -25.13 -21.32 -39.89
N ASN A 7 -25.86 -22.39 -39.61
CA ASN A 7 -26.23 -22.84 -38.26
C ASN A 7 -25.03 -23.21 -37.36
N VAL A 8 -23.85 -23.48 -37.91
CA VAL A 8 -22.61 -23.76 -37.16
C VAL A 8 -21.75 -22.50 -36.99
N LEU A 9 -21.79 -21.57 -37.95
CA LEU A 9 -21.01 -20.33 -37.92
C LEU A 9 -21.45 -19.40 -36.76
N VAL A 10 -22.77 -19.29 -36.54
CA VAL A 10 -23.34 -18.42 -35.50
C VAL A 10 -22.93 -18.87 -34.08
N PRO A 11 -23.08 -20.16 -33.68
CA PRO A 11 -22.60 -20.63 -32.38
C PRO A 11 -21.10 -20.42 -32.16
N ILE A 12 -20.27 -20.63 -33.18
CA ILE A 12 -18.82 -20.41 -33.09
C ILE A 12 -18.52 -18.93 -32.78
N GLY A 13 -19.18 -18.01 -33.48
CA GLY A 13 -19.06 -16.58 -33.21
C GLY A 13 -19.47 -16.20 -31.78
N VAL A 14 -20.55 -16.79 -31.27
CA VAL A 14 -21.02 -16.57 -29.89
C VAL A 14 -20.01 -17.07 -28.86
N VAL A 15 -19.44 -18.26 -29.06
CA VAL A 15 -18.41 -18.81 -28.15
C VAL A 15 -17.15 -17.94 -28.14
N ILE A 16 -16.70 -17.49 -29.31
CA ILE A 16 -15.53 -16.59 -29.42
C ILE A 16 -15.82 -15.27 -28.71
N ALA A 17 -16.99 -14.66 -28.95
CA ALA A 17 -17.38 -13.41 -28.30
C ALA A 17 -17.45 -13.57 -26.77
N ALA A 18 -18.00 -14.68 -26.27
CA ALA A 18 -18.07 -14.97 -24.85
C ALA A 18 -16.67 -15.16 -24.21
N LEU A 19 -15.75 -15.83 -24.91
CA LEU A 19 -14.36 -16.00 -24.46
C LEU A 19 -13.63 -14.67 -24.37
N ILE A 20 -13.77 -13.81 -25.38
CA ILE A 20 -13.19 -12.46 -25.39
C ILE A 20 -13.76 -11.63 -24.24
N ALA A 21 -15.10 -11.61 -24.09
CA ALA A 21 -15.77 -10.88 -23.02
C ALA A 21 -15.32 -11.38 -21.62
N GLY A 22 -15.20 -12.69 -21.43
CA GLY A 22 -14.70 -13.30 -20.21
C GLY A 22 -13.27 -12.90 -19.89
N ALA A 23 -12.39 -12.88 -20.89
CA ALA A 23 -10.99 -12.48 -20.72
C ALA A 23 -10.86 -10.99 -20.33
N PHE A 24 -11.64 -10.10 -20.96
CA PHE A 24 -11.70 -8.69 -20.58
C PHE A 24 -12.28 -8.47 -19.18
N SER A 25 -13.33 -9.22 -18.82
CA SER A 25 -13.91 -9.18 -17.48
C SER A 25 -12.89 -9.58 -16.41
N PHE A 26 -12.16 -10.68 -16.63
CA PHE A 26 -11.12 -11.14 -15.73
C PHE A 26 -9.98 -10.11 -15.59
N LEU A 27 -9.49 -9.57 -16.70
CA LEU A 27 -8.46 -8.53 -16.69
C LEU A 27 -8.92 -7.30 -15.89
N SER A 28 -10.16 -6.86 -16.09
CA SER A 28 -10.74 -5.73 -15.38
C SER A 28 -10.81 -5.98 -13.88
N LEU A 29 -11.17 -7.21 -13.46
CA LEU A 29 -11.22 -7.60 -12.06
C LEU A 29 -9.83 -7.63 -11.41
N VAL A 30 -8.81 -8.15 -12.11
CA VAL A 30 -7.42 -8.15 -11.63
C VAL A 30 -6.91 -6.73 -11.44
N LEU A 31 -7.12 -5.85 -12.44
CA LEU A 31 -6.70 -4.45 -12.37
C LEU A 31 -7.41 -3.69 -11.25
N THR A 32 -8.72 -3.89 -11.08
CA THR A 32 -9.50 -3.24 -10.02
C THR A 32 -8.97 -3.63 -8.64
N LYS A 33 -8.69 -4.92 -8.43
CA LYS A 33 -8.15 -5.41 -7.15
C LYS A 33 -6.74 -4.86 -6.88
N GLU A 34 -5.87 -4.81 -7.89
CA GLU A 34 -4.52 -4.23 -7.78
C GLU A 34 -4.57 -2.74 -7.43
N GLN A 35 -5.44 -1.98 -8.09
CA GLN A 35 -5.67 -0.58 -7.79
C GLN A 35 -6.15 -0.38 -6.35
N GLN A 36 -7.12 -1.19 -5.89
CA GLN A 36 -7.64 -1.12 -4.52
C GLN A 36 -6.55 -1.41 -3.48
N ILE A 37 -5.73 -2.45 -3.68
CA ILE A 37 -4.63 -2.77 -2.76
C ILE A 37 -3.61 -1.65 -2.72
N SER A 38 -3.25 -1.10 -3.88
CA SER A 38 -2.33 0.04 -3.97
C SER A 38 -2.88 1.26 -3.22
N GLN A 39 -4.18 1.54 -3.36
CA GLN A 39 -4.85 2.61 -2.62
C GLN A 39 -4.87 2.36 -1.11
N LEU A 40 -5.16 1.14 -0.67
CA LEU A 40 -5.15 0.78 0.76
C LEU A 40 -3.74 0.95 1.35
N ARG A 41 -2.68 0.61 0.61
CA ARG A 41 -1.30 0.80 1.04
C ARG A 41 -0.91 2.28 1.08
N GLN A 42 -1.33 3.08 0.10
CA GLN A 42 -1.13 4.53 0.14
C GLN A 42 -1.85 5.16 1.34
N ASN A 43 -3.10 4.77 1.61
CA ASN A 43 -3.85 5.22 2.78
C ASN A 43 -3.13 4.83 4.08
N TRP A 44 -2.50 3.65 4.14
CA TRP A 44 -1.68 3.24 5.28
C TRP A 44 -0.43 4.13 5.44
N ILE A 45 0.27 4.45 4.34
CA ILE A 45 1.45 5.33 4.33
C ILE A 45 1.08 6.74 4.81
N ASP A 46 -0.01 7.30 4.27
CA ASP A 46 -0.47 8.64 4.60
C ASP A 46 -0.93 8.74 6.05
N ALA A 47 -1.66 7.73 6.54
CA ALA A 47 -2.07 7.68 7.92
C ALA A 47 -0.88 7.50 8.88
N LEU A 48 0.12 6.69 8.53
CA LEU A 48 1.35 6.57 9.31
C LEU A 48 2.10 7.90 9.36
N ARG A 49 2.21 8.61 8.23
CA ARG A 49 2.85 9.94 8.16
C ARG A 49 2.13 10.95 9.06
N ASP A 50 0.81 10.96 9.02
CA ASP A 50 -0.04 11.83 9.85
C ASP A 50 0.10 11.51 11.35
N ASP A 51 0.02 10.22 11.74
CA ASP A 51 0.20 9.81 13.12
C ASP A 51 1.61 10.17 13.65
N ILE A 52 2.67 10.01 12.85
CA ILE A 52 4.04 10.43 13.22
C ILE A 52 4.14 11.94 13.40
N SER A 53 3.49 12.71 12.52
CA SER A 53 3.47 14.18 12.62
C SER A 53 2.76 14.64 13.89
N LYS A 54 1.64 14.00 14.24
CA LYS A 54 0.90 14.24 15.50
C LYS A 54 1.74 13.87 16.72
N TYR A 55 2.43 12.73 16.67
CA TYR A 55 3.32 12.31 17.75
C TYR A 55 4.45 13.33 17.98
N ILE A 56 5.13 13.74 16.92
CA ILE A 56 6.22 14.74 16.99
C ILE A 56 5.68 16.08 17.49
N SER A 57 4.58 16.58 16.93
CA SER A 57 3.97 17.85 17.32
C SER A 57 3.63 17.87 18.81
N ALA A 58 2.88 16.87 19.29
CA ALA A 58 2.50 16.79 20.69
C ALA A 58 3.72 16.66 21.62
N LEU A 59 4.77 15.95 21.19
CA LEU A 59 5.98 15.80 21.97
C LEU A 59 6.73 17.14 22.13
N VAL A 60 6.91 17.87 21.02
CA VAL A 60 7.58 19.17 21.01
C VAL A 60 6.77 20.20 21.80
N SER A 61 5.46 20.30 21.56
CA SER A 61 4.60 21.24 22.29
C SER A 61 4.59 20.98 23.80
N THR A 62 4.61 19.71 24.22
CA THR A 62 4.72 19.38 25.65
C THR A 62 6.03 19.90 26.26
N GLU A 63 7.15 19.75 25.54
CA GLU A 63 8.46 20.23 26.00
C GLU A 63 8.51 21.75 26.07
N GLU A 64 7.97 22.45 25.05
CA GLU A 64 7.88 23.92 25.04
C GLU A 64 7.06 24.46 26.21
N ILE A 65 5.91 23.84 26.51
CA ILE A 65 5.08 24.20 27.67
C ILE A 65 5.87 23.98 28.96
N TYR A 66 6.58 22.85 29.09
CA TYR A 66 7.37 22.54 30.27
C TYR A 66 8.52 23.53 30.47
N TRP A 67 9.20 23.91 29.38
CA TRP A 67 10.25 24.91 29.38
C TRP A 67 9.72 26.31 29.76
N ALA A 68 8.58 26.72 29.21
CA ALA A 68 7.94 28.00 29.53
C ALA A 68 7.49 28.07 31.00
N MET A 69 6.90 26.99 31.51
CA MET A 69 6.51 26.88 32.92
C MET A 69 7.72 26.97 33.85
N LYS A 70 8.81 26.27 33.51
CA LYS A 70 10.06 26.30 34.28
C LYS A 70 10.64 27.71 34.36
N GLN A 71 10.60 28.48 33.28
CA GLN A 71 11.05 29.87 33.31
C GLN A 71 10.18 30.78 34.17
N LYS A 72 8.85 30.59 34.13
CA LYS A 72 7.90 31.46 34.85
C LYS A 72 7.85 31.18 36.35
N HIS A 73 8.01 29.91 36.74
CA HIS A 73 7.73 29.45 38.10
C HIS A 73 8.94 28.78 38.79
N GLY A 74 10.09 28.68 38.11
CA GLY A 74 11.27 27.97 38.61
C GLY A 74 11.06 26.46 38.69
N ASP A 75 11.84 25.79 39.56
CA ASP A 75 11.75 24.33 39.75
C ASP A 75 10.55 23.89 40.62
N SER A 76 9.82 24.82 41.24
CA SER A 76 8.69 24.54 42.15
C SER A 76 7.34 24.45 41.44
N VAL A 77 7.30 24.05 40.17
CA VAL A 77 6.04 23.84 39.44
C VAL A 77 5.39 22.54 39.91
N ASP A 78 4.19 22.66 40.49
CA ASP A 78 3.34 21.53 40.85
C ASP A 78 3.11 20.60 39.65
N VAL A 79 3.33 19.30 39.86
CA VAL A 79 3.20 18.25 38.84
C VAL A 79 1.75 18.16 38.35
N LEU A 80 0.78 18.38 39.25
CA LEU A 80 -0.63 18.33 38.88
C LEU A 80 -0.99 19.50 37.95
N ALA A 81 -0.60 20.73 38.29
CA ALA A 81 -0.78 21.89 37.41
C ALA A 81 -0.18 21.67 36.01
N ARG A 82 1.00 21.05 35.94
CA ARG A 82 1.67 20.72 34.68
C ARG A 82 0.89 19.68 33.85
N SER A 83 0.39 18.64 34.51
CA SER A 83 -0.39 17.57 33.87
C SER A 83 -1.75 18.06 33.35
N VAL A 84 -2.33 19.07 34.00
CA VAL A 84 -3.60 19.69 33.60
C VAL A 84 -3.40 20.54 32.35
N GLU A 85 -2.35 21.36 32.31
CA GLU A 85 -2.07 22.23 31.16
C GLU A 85 -1.71 21.42 29.90
N THR A 86 -0.97 20.32 30.06
CA THR A 86 -0.51 19.49 28.94
C THR A 86 -1.39 18.27 28.65
N LYS A 87 -2.63 18.30 29.16
CA LYS A 87 -3.54 17.16 29.09
C LYS A 87 -3.88 16.77 27.65
N GLU A 88 -4.15 17.75 26.80
CA GLU A 88 -4.52 17.48 25.40
C GLU A 88 -3.31 16.99 24.59
N GLU A 89 -2.12 17.55 24.82
CA GLU A 89 -0.87 17.10 24.20
C GLU A 89 -0.56 15.65 24.61
N HIS A 90 -0.67 15.32 25.90
CA HIS A 90 -0.50 13.95 26.38
C HIS A 90 -1.49 12.97 25.74
N LYS A 91 -2.75 13.39 25.57
CA LYS A 91 -3.78 12.59 24.90
C LYS A 91 -3.44 12.36 23.43
N VAL A 92 -3.08 13.41 22.70
CA VAL A 92 -2.67 13.31 21.28
C VAL A 92 -1.44 12.42 21.14
N LEU A 93 -0.44 12.62 22.00
CA LEU A 93 0.78 11.82 22.03
C LEU A 93 0.48 10.33 22.27
N ALA A 94 -0.40 10.02 23.22
CA ALA A 94 -0.78 8.65 23.55
C ALA A 94 -1.56 7.96 22.42
N ILE A 95 -2.50 8.67 21.79
CA ILE A 95 -3.27 8.17 20.64
C ILE A 95 -2.34 7.92 19.46
N ALA A 96 -1.54 8.92 19.08
CA ALA A 96 -0.61 8.84 17.96
C ALA A 96 0.39 7.69 18.15
N TYR A 97 0.99 7.58 19.34
CA TYR A 97 1.89 6.47 19.66
C TYR A 97 1.21 5.11 19.48
N SER A 98 -0.02 4.96 19.99
CA SER A 98 -0.74 3.69 19.93
C SER A 98 -1.09 3.32 18.49
N ASN A 99 -1.56 4.29 17.70
CA ASN A 99 -1.83 4.10 16.27
C ASN A 99 -0.58 3.65 15.52
N ILE A 100 0.56 4.32 15.72
CA ILE A 100 1.82 3.95 15.07
C ILE A 100 2.21 2.53 15.47
N MET A 101 2.20 2.20 16.77
CA MET A 101 2.58 0.85 17.22
C MET A 101 1.67 -0.25 16.68
N MET A 102 0.38 0.03 16.46
CA MET A 102 -0.55 -0.93 15.84
C MET A 102 -0.37 -1.05 14.32
N ARG A 103 0.06 0.02 13.64
CA ARG A 103 0.35 0.02 12.21
C ARG A 103 1.66 -0.67 11.89
N LEU A 104 2.67 -0.50 12.75
CA LEU A 104 3.98 -1.10 12.54
C LEU A 104 3.94 -2.58 12.92
N ASN A 105 4.28 -3.46 11.98
CA ASN A 105 4.35 -4.89 12.22
C ASN A 105 5.59 -5.22 13.08
N PRO A 106 5.43 -5.82 14.27
CA PRO A 106 6.56 -6.22 15.12
C PRO A 106 7.52 -7.20 14.45
N ASP A 107 6.98 -8.07 13.58
CA ASP A 107 7.72 -9.15 12.92
C ASP A 107 8.12 -8.79 11.48
N ASP A 108 8.10 -7.50 11.12
CA ASP A 108 8.53 -7.09 9.79
C ASP A 108 10.01 -7.42 9.56
N LYS A 109 10.37 -7.63 8.29
CA LYS A 109 11.76 -7.82 7.88
C LYS A 109 12.49 -6.49 7.70
N SER A 110 11.76 -5.39 7.53
CA SER A 110 12.33 -4.05 7.40
C SER A 110 13.16 -3.67 8.63
N LYS A 111 14.42 -3.32 8.39
CA LYS A 111 15.29 -2.77 9.43
C LYS A 111 14.83 -1.37 9.84
N HIS A 112 14.42 -0.54 8.88
CA HIS A 112 14.00 0.84 9.13
C HIS A 112 12.76 0.91 10.01
N GLN A 113 11.81 -0.02 9.83
CA GLN A 113 10.63 -0.12 10.69
C GLN A 113 10.98 -0.50 12.14
N LYS A 114 11.95 -1.40 12.32
CA LYS A 114 12.45 -1.78 13.66
C LYS A 114 13.17 -0.62 14.33
N ASP A 115 13.99 0.11 13.59
CA ASP A 115 14.72 1.27 14.08
C ASP A 115 13.75 2.40 14.44
N LEU A 116 12.74 2.68 13.61
CA LEU A 116 11.66 3.63 13.93
C LEU A 116 10.92 3.24 15.22
N ARG A 117 10.53 1.98 15.36
CA ARG A 117 9.86 1.46 16.56
C ARG A 117 10.74 1.65 17.79
N LYS A 118 12.04 1.35 17.68
CA LYS A 118 12.99 1.52 18.79
C LYS A 118 13.10 3.00 19.21
N SER A 119 13.23 3.92 18.26
CA SER A 119 13.29 5.36 18.55
C SER A 119 12.01 5.88 19.21
N LEU A 120 10.84 5.44 18.75
CA LEU A 120 9.56 5.81 19.37
C LEU A 120 9.41 5.29 20.80
N VAL A 121 9.81 4.03 21.05
CA VAL A 121 9.79 3.44 22.39
C VAL A 121 10.74 4.18 23.33
N GLN A 122 11.95 4.50 22.85
CA GLN A 122 12.95 5.22 23.65
C GLN A 122 12.49 6.64 23.97
N SER A 123 11.97 7.37 22.97
CA SER A 123 11.37 8.69 23.15
C SER A 123 10.27 8.65 24.21
N LYS A 124 9.28 7.75 24.06
CA LYS A 124 8.21 7.59 25.04
C LYS A 124 8.72 7.28 26.46
N LYS A 125 9.77 6.44 26.58
CA LYS A 125 10.38 6.13 27.88
C LYS A 125 11.01 7.37 28.52
N LEU A 126 11.68 8.22 27.73
CA LEU A 126 12.27 9.48 28.22
C LEU A 126 11.18 10.46 28.67
N ALA A 127 10.14 10.64 27.84
CA ALA A 127 8.97 11.45 28.17
C ALA A 127 8.29 11.02 29.47
N ASN A 128 8.04 9.71 29.64
CA ASN A 128 7.44 9.17 30.86
C ASN A 128 8.30 9.39 32.12
N ASN A 129 9.62 9.51 31.97
CA ASN A 129 10.54 9.82 33.06
C ASN A 129 10.70 11.33 33.30
N GLY A 130 9.88 12.17 32.65
CA GLY A 130 9.97 13.62 32.76
C GLY A 130 11.14 14.26 31.98
N LYS A 131 11.89 13.47 31.21
CA LYS A 131 13.06 13.91 30.43
C LYS A 131 12.63 14.40 29.05
N TRP A 132 11.77 15.42 29.01
CA TRP A 132 11.15 15.90 27.77
C TRP A 132 12.16 16.44 26.76
N TYR A 133 13.17 17.19 27.22
CA TYR A 133 14.25 17.66 26.36
C TYR A 133 15.00 16.52 25.66
N GLU A 134 15.39 15.46 26.41
CA GLU A 134 16.04 14.27 25.84
C GLU A 134 15.09 13.52 24.89
N SER A 135 13.79 13.51 25.19
CA SER A 135 12.77 12.91 24.33
C SER A 135 12.64 13.65 23.00
N VAL A 136 12.62 14.98 23.03
CA VAL A 136 12.54 15.83 21.83
C VAL A 136 13.81 15.73 21.00
N ALA A 137 14.98 15.54 21.61
CA ALA A 137 16.22 15.28 20.87
C ALA A 137 16.15 14.02 19.99
N MET A 138 15.19 13.11 20.24
CA MET A 138 14.97 11.95 19.37
C MET A 138 14.14 12.25 18.12
N VAL A 139 13.50 13.42 18.00
CA VAL A 139 12.60 13.75 16.88
C VAL A 139 13.28 13.59 15.53
N ASP A 140 14.53 14.05 15.38
CA ASP A 140 15.26 13.90 14.12
C ASP A 140 15.47 12.43 13.76
N SER A 141 15.87 11.60 14.72
CA SER A 141 16.01 10.16 14.49
C SER A 141 14.68 9.49 14.12
N ILE A 142 13.57 9.89 14.76
CA ILE A 142 12.23 9.39 14.46
C ILE A 142 11.85 9.78 13.03
N ARG A 143 12.09 11.04 12.65
CA ARG A 143 11.81 11.55 11.30
C ARG A 143 12.64 10.83 10.24
N ASP A 144 13.91 10.59 10.48
CA ASP A 144 14.80 9.91 9.54
C ASP A 144 14.34 8.45 9.30
N PHE A 145 14.13 7.70 10.38
CA PHE A 145 13.64 6.31 10.25
C PHE A 145 12.22 6.24 9.69
N ALA A 146 11.37 7.23 9.98
CA ALA A 146 10.05 7.35 9.37
C ALA A 146 10.14 7.55 7.86
N GLN A 147 10.97 8.49 7.39
CA GLN A 147 11.17 8.72 5.96
C GLN A 147 11.66 7.47 5.23
N LEU A 148 12.63 6.75 5.83
CA LEU A 148 13.14 5.51 5.28
C LEU A 148 12.06 4.42 5.23
N THR A 149 11.28 4.24 6.30
CA THR A 149 10.17 3.28 6.34
C THR A 149 9.10 3.61 5.29
N LEU A 150 8.71 4.88 5.17
CA LEU A 150 7.74 5.34 4.19
C LEU A 150 8.25 5.15 2.76
N LYS A 151 9.56 5.36 2.52
CA LYS A 151 10.19 5.14 1.21
C LYS A 151 10.18 3.66 0.83
N GLU A 152 10.53 2.75 1.75
CA GLU A 152 10.46 1.32 1.50
C GLU A 152 9.05 0.88 1.11
N GLU A 153 8.04 1.32 1.86
CA GLU A 153 6.65 0.98 1.55
C GLU A 153 6.17 1.62 0.25
N TRP A 154 6.62 2.83 -0.08
CA TRP A 154 6.36 3.46 -1.37
C TRP A 154 6.94 2.67 -2.55
N GLU A 155 8.17 2.18 -2.43
CA GLU A 155 8.75 1.31 -3.46
C GLU A 155 7.98 -0.01 -3.59
N ARG A 156 7.47 -0.58 -2.50
CA ARG A 156 6.56 -1.75 -2.57
C ARG A 156 5.24 -1.43 -3.28
N VAL A 157 4.66 -0.25 -3.08
CA VAL A 157 3.47 0.21 -3.83
C VAL A 157 3.77 0.24 -5.33
N LYS A 158 4.90 0.84 -5.74
CA LYS A 158 5.25 0.99 -7.15
C LYS A 158 5.52 -0.33 -7.86
N ILE A 159 6.22 -1.24 -7.20
CA ILE A 159 6.53 -2.56 -7.76
C ILE A 159 5.25 -3.40 -7.87
N GLY A 160 4.28 -3.14 -6.99
CA GLY A 160 3.07 -3.95 -6.86
C GLY A 160 3.36 -5.28 -6.16
N GLU A 161 2.30 -6.05 -5.92
CA GLU A 161 2.43 -7.36 -5.30
C GLU A 161 2.87 -8.40 -6.35
N PRO A 162 3.89 -9.26 -6.07
CA PRO A 162 4.41 -10.23 -7.03
C PRO A 162 3.33 -11.17 -7.61
N SER A 163 2.33 -11.53 -6.78
CA SER A 163 1.19 -12.34 -7.21
C SER A 163 0.33 -11.65 -8.25
N PHE A 164 0.23 -10.33 -8.22
CA PHE A 164 -0.56 -9.52 -9.15
C PHE A 164 0.18 -9.30 -10.47
N VAL A 165 1.48 -9.06 -10.40
CA VAL A 165 2.34 -9.03 -11.60
C VAL A 165 2.21 -10.33 -12.40
N ASN A 166 2.17 -11.47 -11.70
CA ASN A 166 1.96 -12.77 -12.34
C ASN A 166 0.52 -12.96 -12.86
N SER A 167 -0.49 -12.54 -12.11
CA SER A 167 -1.90 -12.63 -12.53
C SER A 167 -2.19 -11.81 -13.78
N LYS A 168 -1.58 -10.62 -13.89
CA LYS A 168 -1.65 -9.77 -15.09
C LYS A 168 -1.02 -10.46 -16.30
N ARG A 169 0.13 -11.10 -16.14
CA ARG A 169 0.77 -11.88 -17.22
C ARG A 169 -0.12 -13.02 -17.70
N VAL A 170 -0.72 -13.77 -16.78
CA VAL A 170 -1.66 -14.86 -17.12
C VAL A 170 -2.89 -14.31 -17.85
N ALA A 171 -3.47 -13.20 -17.38
CA ALA A 171 -4.61 -12.56 -18.03
C ALA A 171 -4.27 -12.13 -19.47
N VAL A 172 -3.12 -11.47 -19.67
CA VAL A 172 -2.66 -11.04 -21.01
C VAL A 172 -2.41 -12.23 -21.93
N ILE A 173 -1.78 -13.29 -21.44
CA ILE A 173 -1.57 -14.53 -22.21
C ILE A 173 -2.92 -15.14 -22.61
N GLY A 174 -3.88 -15.19 -21.68
CA GLY A 174 -5.23 -15.68 -21.96
C GLY A 174 -5.94 -14.88 -23.05
N VAL A 175 -5.85 -13.55 -23.02
CA VAL A 175 -6.40 -12.67 -24.08
C VAL A 175 -5.72 -12.95 -25.42
N ILE A 176 -4.38 -13.06 -25.46
CA ILE A 176 -3.64 -13.34 -26.69
C ILE A 176 -4.04 -14.70 -27.26
N ILE A 177 -4.15 -15.74 -26.43
CA ILE A 177 -4.60 -17.07 -26.87
C ILE A 177 -6.02 -17.00 -27.43
N ALA A 178 -6.94 -16.31 -26.76
CA ALA A 178 -8.31 -16.15 -27.24
C ALA A 178 -8.36 -15.47 -28.63
N LEU A 179 -7.55 -14.42 -28.82
CA LEU A 179 -7.43 -13.73 -30.11
C LEU A 179 -6.78 -14.60 -31.20
N LEU A 180 -5.75 -15.38 -30.85
CA LEU A 180 -5.10 -16.32 -31.79
C LEU A 180 -6.06 -17.44 -32.22
N VAL A 181 -6.81 -18.02 -31.28
CA VAL A 181 -7.84 -19.03 -31.59
C VAL A 181 -8.91 -18.43 -32.50
N ALA A 182 -9.38 -17.22 -32.20
CA ALA A 182 -10.34 -16.52 -33.07
C ALA A 182 -9.77 -16.32 -34.49
N GLY A 183 -8.52 -15.86 -34.60
CA GLY A 183 -7.84 -15.66 -35.88
C GLY A 183 -7.65 -16.96 -36.67
N LEU A 184 -7.25 -18.05 -36.01
CA LEU A 184 -7.09 -19.38 -36.64
C LEU A 184 -8.42 -19.92 -37.13
N VAL A 185 -9.50 -19.77 -36.36
CA VAL A 185 -10.84 -20.19 -36.78
C VAL A 185 -11.29 -19.40 -38.01
N ILE A 186 -11.14 -18.07 -37.99
CA ILE A 186 -11.47 -17.22 -39.15
C ILE A 186 -10.62 -17.61 -40.38
N TYR A 187 -9.32 -17.83 -40.19
CA TYR A 187 -8.43 -18.26 -41.27
C TYR A 187 -8.84 -19.62 -41.84
N SER A 188 -9.15 -20.60 -41.01
CA SER A 188 -9.59 -21.94 -41.44
C SER A 188 -10.89 -21.92 -42.25
N ILE A 189 -11.78 -20.97 -41.95
CA ILE A 189 -13.03 -20.74 -42.71
C ILE A 189 -12.73 -20.03 -44.04
N SER A 190 -11.72 -19.17 -44.07
CA SER A 190 -11.39 -18.31 -45.21
C SER A 190 -10.36 -18.91 -46.18
N ALA A 191 -9.59 -19.92 -45.75
CA ALA A 191 -8.55 -20.56 -46.55
C ALA A 191 -9.18 -21.48 -47.62
N PRO A 192 -8.98 -21.21 -48.91
CA PRO A 192 -9.43 -22.12 -49.97
C PRO A 192 -8.68 -23.44 -49.86
N SER A 193 -9.40 -24.56 -49.91
CA SER A 193 -8.84 -25.91 -49.92
C SER A 193 -8.16 -26.21 -51.26
N GLU A 194 -7.00 -25.63 -51.53
CA GLU A 194 -6.15 -25.97 -52.68
C GLU A 194 -4.79 -26.45 -52.20
N LEU A 195 -4.67 -27.73 -51.83
CA LEU A 195 -3.36 -28.40 -51.75
C LEU A 195 -3.40 -29.94 -51.82
N HIS A 196 -4.54 -30.57 -52.16
CA HIS A 196 -4.63 -32.03 -52.36
C HIS A 196 -5.06 -32.46 -53.77
N THR A 197 -4.58 -31.75 -54.79
CA THR A 197 -4.70 -32.19 -56.20
C THR A 197 -3.38 -31.99 -56.95
N ILE A 198 -2.30 -32.59 -56.48
CA ILE A 198 -1.15 -32.89 -57.36
C ILE A 198 -1.24 -34.36 -57.77
N LYS A 199 -1.90 -34.52 -58.93
CA LYS A 199 -1.68 -35.48 -60.03
C LYS A 199 -1.17 -36.90 -59.73
N ASN A 200 -1.97 -37.87 -60.21
CA ASN A 200 -1.51 -39.13 -60.80
C ASN A 200 -0.29 -38.97 -61.71
#